data_AF-A0A532AYG2-F1
#
_entry.id   AF-A0A532AYG2-F1
#
_cell.length_a   1.000
_cell.length_b   1.000
_cell.length_c   1.000
_cell.angle_alpha   90.00
_cell.angle_beta   90.00
_cell.angle_gamma   90.00
#
_symmetry.space_group_name_H-M   'P 1'
#
loop_
_entity.id
_entity.type
_entity.pdbx_description
1 polymer ?
#
loop_
_entity_poly.entity_id
_entity_poly.type
_entity_poly.pdbx_seq_one_letter_code
_entity_poly.pdbx_strand_id
1 'polypeptide(L)'
;FIAGPALHDFLGKRRPFLTAKRLLTNQTFRDLYRTDTLDINQRLKITSLTFLFTDLRGSTELYERVGDLSAFDLVREHFQVLHEIVAAEAGAVVKTIGDAVMATFATPDRAIAAALRMRDAMRALNDKSGREDLLLKIGVHAGPCIAVSMNERQDYFGQTVNIASRVQNLANAQAIFATRAVVDDNLTA
;
A
#
# COMPACT_ATOMS: atom_id res chain seq x y z
N PHE A 1 8.03 0.57 -38.05
CA PHE A 1 6.81 -0.26 -37.94
C PHE A 1 5.74 0.58 -37.26
N ILE A 2 4.82 1.12 -38.06
CA ILE A 2 3.76 2.02 -37.60
C ILE A 2 2.68 1.14 -36.97
N ALA A 3 2.73 0.92 -35.66
CA ALA A 3 1.59 0.44 -34.89
C ALA A 3 0.61 1.62 -34.72
N GLY A 4 0.10 2.09 -35.86
CA GLY A 4 -0.87 3.17 -35.97
C GLY A 4 -2.26 2.71 -35.51
N PRO A 5 -3.24 3.64 -35.48
CA PRO A 5 -4.54 3.60 -34.78
C PRO A 5 -5.32 2.27 -34.73
N ALA A 6 -5.06 1.32 -35.62
CA ALA A 6 -5.54 -0.05 -35.55
C ALA A 6 -5.21 -0.76 -34.22
N LEU A 7 -4.02 -0.58 -33.63
CA LEU A 7 -3.69 -1.20 -32.33
C LEU A 7 -4.50 -0.57 -31.18
N HIS A 8 -4.72 0.76 -31.26
CA HIS A 8 -5.52 1.50 -30.29
C HIS A 8 -7.00 1.09 -30.35
N ASP A 9 -7.55 0.94 -31.56
CA ASP A 9 -8.92 0.47 -31.79
C ASP A 9 -9.11 -1.01 -31.38
N PHE A 10 -8.07 -1.84 -31.51
CA PHE A 10 -8.08 -3.23 -31.05
C PHE A 10 -8.02 -3.36 -29.52
N LEU A 11 -7.32 -2.44 -28.84
CA LEU A 11 -7.25 -2.40 -27.37
C LEU A 11 -8.54 -1.82 -26.78
N GLY A 12 -9.17 -0.83 -27.43
CA GLY A 12 -10.43 -0.21 -27.01
C GLY A 12 -11.64 -1.14 -27.06
N LYS A 13 -11.59 -2.23 -27.85
CA LYS A 13 -12.67 -3.24 -27.97
C LYS A 13 -12.56 -4.40 -26.97
N ARG A 14 -11.54 -4.44 -26.11
CA ARG A 14 -11.40 -5.51 -25.11
C ARG A 14 -12.42 -5.32 -23.99
N ARG A 15 -13.28 -6.33 -23.80
CA ARG A 15 -14.10 -6.45 -22.58
C ARG A 15 -13.18 -6.29 -21.36
N PRO A 16 -13.56 -5.53 -20.32
CA PRO A 16 -12.76 -5.43 -19.11
C PRO A 16 -12.59 -6.83 -18.54
N PHE A 17 -11.37 -7.37 -18.61
CA PHE A 17 -11.04 -8.66 -18.03
C PHE A 17 -10.37 -8.42 -16.67
N LEU A 18 -10.77 -9.22 -15.69
CA LEU A 18 -10.21 -9.15 -14.35
C LEU A 18 -8.83 -9.81 -14.37
N THR A 19 -7.77 -9.03 -14.12
CA THR A 19 -6.40 -9.56 -14.01
C THR A 19 -6.12 -10.00 -12.58
N ALA A 20 -5.22 -10.96 -12.40
CA ALA A 20 -4.76 -11.37 -11.06
C ALA A 20 -4.28 -10.16 -10.24
N LYS A 21 -3.60 -9.20 -10.89
CA LYS A 21 -3.18 -7.94 -10.27
C LYS A 21 -4.34 -7.13 -9.71
N ARG A 22 -5.41 -6.91 -10.48
CA ARG A 22 -6.60 -6.15 -10.04
C ARG A 22 -7.38 -6.87 -8.94
N LEU A 23 -7.43 -8.20 -9.02
CA LEU A 23 -8.13 -9.04 -8.05
C LEU A 23 -7.37 -9.11 -6.71
N LEU A 24 -6.04 -9.24 -6.73
CA LEU A 24 -5.21 -9.32 -5.52
C LEU A 24 -5.00 -7.96 -4.82
N THR A 25 -5.27 -6.85 -5.52
CA THR A 25 -5.25 -5.47 -4.96
C THR A 25 -6.63 -4.99 -4.54
N ASN A 26 -7.66 -5.81 -4.68
CA ASN A 26 -9.01 -5.47 -4.24
C ASN A 26 -9.21 -5.93 -2.80
N GLN A 27 -9.53 -4.98 -1.90
CA GLN A 27 -9.72 -5.26 -0.47
C GLN A 27 -10.84 -6.29 -0.23
N THR A 28 -12.00 -6.13 -0.88
CA THR A 28 -13.14 -7.05 -0.75
C THR A 28 -12.78 -8.48 -1.15
N PHE A 29 -12.01 -8.65 -2.24
CA PHE A 29 -11.57 -9.97 -2.67
C PHE A 29 -10.67 -10.63 -1.62
N ARG A 30 -9.71 -9.88 -1.06
CA ARG A 30 -8.81 -10.38 -0.01
C ARG A 30 -9.57 -10.75 1.27
N ASP A 31 -10.61 -10.02 1.61
CA ASP A 31 -11.41 -10.26 2.80
C ASP A 31 -12.34 -11.47 2.67
N LEU A 32 -12.96 -11.65 1.50
CA LEU A 32 -13.87 -12.77 1.23
C LEU A 32 -13.13 -14.09 0.99
N TYR A 33 -11.95 -14.04 0.39
CA TYR A 33 -11.23 -15.24 -0.06
C TYR A 33 -9.88 -15.44 0.63
N ARG A 34 -9.86 -15.29 1.96
CA ARG A 34 -8.66 -15.45 2.80
C ARG A 34 -7.99 -16.82 2.61
N THR A 35 -8.77 -17.90 2.55
CA THR A 35 -8.29 -19.29 2.64
C THR A 35 -8.22 -20.04 1.30
N ASP A 36 -9.07 -19.71 0.31
CA ASP A 36 -9.37 -20.62 -0.82
C ASP A 36 -8.79 -20.23 -2.19
N THR A 37 -8.00 -19.16 -2.30
CA THR A 37 -7.70 -18.59 -3.64
C THR A 37 -6.42 -19.04 -4.30
N LEU A 38 -5.47 -19.55 -3.51
CA LEU A 38 -4.24 -20.13 -4.01
C LEU A 38 -3.96 -21.36 -3.17
N ASP A 39 -3.84 -22.53 -3.82
CA ASP A 39 -3.29 -23.72 -3.16
C ASP A 39 -1.99 -23.30 -2.44
N ILE A 40 -1.72 -23.86 -1.26
CA ILE A 40 -0.52 -23.53 -0.47
C ILE A 40 0.76 -23.67 -1.31
N ASN A 41 0.71 -24.50 -2.36
CA ASN A 41 1.80 -24.72 -3.30
C ASN A 41 1.79 -23.79 -4.54
N GLN A 42 0.73 -23.03 -4.77
CA GLN A 42 0.55 -22.18 -5.95
C GLN A 42 1.14 -20.79 -5.73
N ARG A 43 2.18 -20.46 -6.51
CA ARG A 43 2.87 -19.17 -6.51
C ARG A 43 2.48 -18.40 -7.76
N LEU A 44 1.80 -17.27 -7.62
CA LEU A 44 1.50 -16.41 -8.77
C LEU A 44 2.59 -15.35 -8.94
N LYS A 45 3.28 -15.38 -10.07
CA LYS A 45 4.21 -14.32 -10.45
C LYS A 45 3.44 -13.11 -10.97
N ILE A 46 3.59 -11.97 -10.30
CA ILE A 46 3.04 -10.68 -10.72
C ILE A 46 4.18 -9.87 -11.33
N THR A 47 4.01 -9.44 -12.58
CA THR A 47 5.05 -8.70 -13.33
C THR A 47 5.40 -7.36 -12.69
N SER A 48 4.41 -6.66 -12.13
CA SER A 48 4.64 -5.41 -11.41
C SER A 48 3.49 -5.13 -10.44
N LEU A 49 3.82 -4.85 -9.19
CA LEU A 49 2.90 -4.39 -8.15
C LEU A 49 3.56 -3.25 -7.37
N THR A 50 2.78 -2.25 -6.98
CA THR A 50 3.28 -1.14 -6.15
C THR A 50 3.00 -1.44 -4.69
N PHE A 51 4.03 -1.34 -3.86
CA PHE A 51 3.97 -1.50 -2.42
C PHE A 51 4.15 -0.14 -1.76
N LEU A 52 3.31 0.12 -0.76
CA LEU A 52 3.40 1.26 0.14
C LEU A 52 3.57 0.71 1.55
N PHE A 53 4.60 1.18 2.24
CA PHE A 53 4.81 0.93 3.66
C PHE A 53 4.69 2.23 4.43
N THR A 54 3.97 2.20 5.55
CA THR A 54 3.93 3.27 6.54
C THR A 54 4.52 2.80 7.85
N ASP A 55 4.95 3.74 8.69
CA ASP A 55 5.45 3.52 10.05
C ASP A 55 5.21 4.79 10.86
N LEU A 56 4.80 4.65 12.12
CA LEU A 56 4.56 5.79 13.00
C LEU A 56 5.87 6.13 13.72
N ARG A 57 6.36 7.34 13.53
CA ARG A 57 7.59 7.78 14.16
C ARG A 57 7.40 7.90 15.67
N GLY A 58 8.28 7.23 16.43
CA GLY A 58 8.31 7.37 17.88
C GLY A 58 7.10 6.76 18.57
N SER A 59 6.51 5.71 18.00
CA SER A 59 5.35 5.03 18.59
C SER A 59 5.63 4.55 20.01
N THR A 60 6.81 3.99 20.30
CA THR A 60 7.21 3.63 21.68
C THR A 60 7.15 4.82 22.64
N GLU A 61 7.71 5.98 22.25
CA GLU A 61 7.70 7.19 23.08
C GLU A 61 6.27 7.77 23.21
N LEU A 62 5.42 7.56 22.21
CA LEU A 62 4.01 7.90 22.27
C LEU A 62 3.29 7.07 23.33
N TYR A 63 3.47 5.75 23.34
CA TYR A 63 2.88 4.86 24.37
C TYR A 63 3.28 5.29 25.78
N GLU A 64 4.56 5.62 26.00
CA GLU A 64 5.06 6.08 27.29
C GLU A 64 4.47 7.43 27.72
N ARG A 65 4.28 8.37 26.78
CA ARG A 65 3.83 9.74 27.08
C ARG A 65 2.34 9.84 27.37
N VAL A 66 1.49 9.17 26.59
CA VAL A 66 0.03 9.32 26.70
C VAL A 66 -0.65 8.16 27.45
N GLY A 67 0.11 7.13 27.79
CA GLY A 67 -0.36 5.90 28.42
C GLY A 67 -1.03 4.95 27.43
N ASP A 68 -1.01 3.65 27.76
CA ASP A 68 -1.40 2.57 26.84
C ASP A 68 -2.82 2.71 26.27
N LEU A 69 -3.80 3.10 27.09
CA LEU A 69 -5.19 3.23 26.65
C LEU A 69 -5.36 4.37 25.63
N SER A 70 -4.82 5.54 25.93
CA SER A 70 -4.92 6.71 25.03
C SER A 70 -4.14 6.49 23.74
N ALA A 71 -2.96 5.86 23.84
CA ALA A 71 -2.15 5.51 22.68
C ALA A 71 -2.86 4.47 21.81
N PHE A 72 -3.50 3.48 22.41
CA PHE A 72 -4.28 2.48 21.69
C PHE A 72 -5.44 3.10 20.89
N ASP A 73 -6.22 4.00 21.49
CA ASP A 73 -7.31 4.68 20.79
C ASP A 73 -6.79 5.54 19.62
N LEU A 74 -5.68 6.24 19.83
CA LEU A 74 -5.05 7.07 18.80
C LEU A 74 -4.52 6.22 17.63
N VAL A 75 -3.86 5.11 17.94
CA VAL A 75 -3.35 4.16 16.93
C VAL A 75 -4.50 3.46 16.20
N ARG A 76 -5.63 3.20 16.87
CA ARG A 76 -6.83 2.67 16.21
C ARG A 76 -7.45 3.66 15.24
N GLU A 77 -7.61 4.93 15.63
CA GLU A 77 -8.11 6.00 14.74
C GLU A 77 -7.17 6.19 13.55
N HIS A 78 -5.87 6.18 13.81
CA HIS A 78 -4.83 6.20 12.79
C HIS A 78 -5.02 5.07 11.77
N PHE A 79 -5.12 3.80 12.22
CA PHE A 79 -5.32 2.68 11.31
C PHE A 79 -6.60 2.77 10.51
N GLN A 80 -7.70 3.19 11.14
CA GLN A 80 -8.98 3.35 10.45
C GLN A 80 -8.82 4.32 9.26
N VAL A 81 -8.22 5.50 9.50
CA VAL A 81 -8.00 6.50 8.45
C VAL A 81 -7.09 5.97 7.34
N LEU A 82 -6.01 5.26 7.68
CA LEU A 82 -5.12 4.67 6.66
C LEU A 82 -5.85 3.63 5.81
N HIS A 83 -6.66 2.77 6.42
CA HIS A 83 -7.44 1.75 5.70
C HIS A 83 -8.46 2.39 4.74
N GLU A 84 -9.17 3.43 5.20
CA GLU A 84 -10.13 4.17 4.38
C GLU A 84 -9.44 4.82 3.16
N ILE A 85 -8.26 5.42 3.35
CA ILE A 85 -7.50 6.04 2.26
C ILE A 85 -6.99 5.00 1.27
N VAL A 86 -6.47 3.86 1.74
CA VAL A 86 -6.03 2.77 0.86
C VAL A 86 -7.19 2.29 -0.01
N ALA A 87 -8.36 2.07 0.60
CA ALA A 87 -9.55 1.64 -0.12
C ALA A 87 -10.04 2.70 -1.13
N ALA A 88 -10.03 3.98 -0.75
CA ALA A 88 -10.43 5.09 -1.62
C ALA A 88 -9.53 5.24 -2.86
N GLU A 89 -8.27 4.83 -2.76
CA GLU A 89 -7.31 4.79 -3.89
C GLU A 89 -7.23 3.42 -4.56
N ALA A 90 -8.25 2.57 -4.39
CA ALA A 90 -8.34 1.24 -5.00
C ALA A 90 -7.11 0.35 -4.72
N GLY A 91 -6.51 0.52 -3.55
CA GLY A 91 -5.50 -0.38 -3.01
C GLY A 91 -6.11 -1.41 -2.05
N ALA A 92 -5.23 -2.24 -1.52
CA ALA A 92 -5.55 -3.15 -0.45
C ALA A 92 -4.50 -3.14 0.65
N VAL A 93 -4.96 -3.23 1.89
CA VAL A 93 -4.08 -3.47 3.03
C VAL A 93 -3.73 -4.96 3.04
N VAL A 94 -2.44 -5.25 3.01
CA VAL A 94 -1.91 -6.63 3.08
C VAL A 94 -1.92 -7.10 4.52
N LYS A 95 -1.30 -6.32 5.41
CA LYS A 95 -1.16 -6.58 6.84
C LYS A 95 -0.67 -5.34 7.58
N THR A 96 -0.86 -5.35 8.89
CA THR A 96 -0.23 -4.42 9.83
C THR A 96 0.94 -5.09 10.54
N ILE A 97 1.96 -4.32 10.91
CA ILE A 97 3.16 -4.80 11.63
C ILE A 97 3.43 -3.82 12.78
N GLY A 98 2.91 -4.11 13.97
CA GLY A 98 2.86 -3.10 15.04
C GLY A 98 1.92 -1.96 14.62
N ASP A 99 2.48 -0.75 14.54
CA ASP A 99 1.92 0.53 14.08
C ASP A 99 2.13 0.80 12.57
N ALA A 100 2.85 -0.08 11.88
CA ALA A 100 3.11 0.01 10.44
C ALA A 100 1.99 -0.60 9.60
N VAL A 101 1.73 -0.03 8.41
CA VAL A 101 0.82 -0.60 7.39
C VAL A 101 1.62 -1.02 6.16
N MET A 102 1.37 -2.24 5.68
CA MET A 102 1.77 -2.68 4.35
C MET A 102 0.55 -2.70 3.44
N ALA A 103 0.58 -1.90 2.37
CA ALA A 103 -0.49 -1.84 1.38
C ALA A 103 0.04 -2.07 -0.04
N THR A 104 -0.83 -2.53 -0.93
CA THR A 104 -0.54 -2.73 -2.35
C THR A 104 -1.50 -1.98 -3.24
N PHE A 105 -0.97 -1.52 -4.37
CA PHE A 105 -1.71 -0.79 -5.39
C PHE A 105 -1.39 -1.35 -6.77
N ALA A 106 -2.38 -1.27 -7.66
CA ALA A 106 -2.19 -1.68 -9.04
C ALA A 106 -1.21 -0.75 -9.78
N THR A 107 -1.11 0.53 -9.43
CA THR A 107 -0.26 1.47 -10.15
C THR A 107 0.43 2.45 -9.19
N PRO A 108 1.62 2.96 -9.54
CA PRO A 108 2.36 3.96 -8.76
C PRO A 108 1.58 5.22 -8.41
N ASP A 109 0.81 5.78 -9.35
CA ASP A 109 0.01 6.99 -9.15
C ASP A 109 -0.98 6.84 -7.99
N ARG A 110 -1.62 5.68 -7.87
CA ARG A 110 -2.55 5.36 -6.77
C ARG A 110 -1.86 5.28 -5.42
N ALA A 111 -0.69 4.64 -5.37
CA ALA A 111 0.09 4.56 -4.15
C ALA A 111 0.56 5.96 -3.70
N ILE A 112 0.99 6.81 -4.63
CA ILE A 112 1.41 8.18 -4.33
C ILE A 112 0.23 9.04 -3.88
N ALA A 113 -0.93 8.93 -4.54
CA ALA A 113 -2.16 9.60 -4.12
C ALA A 113 -2.57 9.20 -2.69
N ALA A 114 -2.51 7.90 -2.38
CA ALA A 114 -2.76 7.40 -1.04
C ALA A 114 -1.73 7.97 -0.02
N ALA A 115 -0.44 7.92 -0.34
CA ALA A 115 0.62 8.45 0.53
C ALA A 115 0.42 9.94 0.88
N LEU A 116 0.07 10.76 -0.12
CA LEU A 116 -0.22 12.19 0.09
C LEU A 116 -1.44 12.39 0.99
N ARG A 117 -2.54 11.68 0.71
CA ARG A 117 -3.74 11.73 1.55
C ARG A 117 -3.49 11.27 2.98
N MET A 118 -2.69 10.22 3.17
CA MET A 118 -2.31 9.73 4.50
C MET A 118 -1.57 10.80 5.29
N ARG A 119 -0.55 11.43 4.68
CA ARG A 119 0.21 12.51 5.30
C ARG A 119 -0.71 13.67 5.71
N ASP A 120 -1.61 14.08 4.82
CA ASP A 120 -2.50 15.22 5.06
C ASP A 120 -3.56 14.90 6.13
N ALA A 121 -4.08 13.67 6.14
CA ALA A 121 -5.00 13.22 7.18
C ALA A 121 -4.34 13.15 8.56
N MET A 122 -3.08 12.72 8.64
CA MET A 122 -2.34 12.73 9.91
C MET A 122 -2.09 14.15 10.43
N ARG A 123 -1.81 15.10 9.53
CA ARG A 123 -1.73 16.52 9.90
C ARG A 123 -3.06 17.02 10.47
N ALA A 124 -4.19 16.70 9.81
CA ALA A 124 -5.50 17.10 10.32
C ALA A 124 -5.85 16.48 11.69
N LEU A 125 -5.47 15.21 11.93
CA LEU A 125 -5.66 14.57 13.25
C LEU A 125 -4.80 15.23 14.34
N ASN A 126 -3.56 15.56 14.02
CA ASN A 126 -2.66 16.31 14.90
C ASN A 126 -3.24 17.69 15.25
N ASP A 127 -3.70 18.44 14.25
CA ASP A 127 -4.31 19.77 14.43
C ASP A 127 -5.56 19.71 15.33
N LYS A 128 -6.45 18.74 15.09
CA LYS A 128 -7.66 18.52 15.90
C LYS A 128 -7.33 18.16 17.35
N SER A 129 -6.24 17.42 17.55
CA SER A 129 -5.80 16.96 18.87
C SER A 129 -5.00 18.02 19.64
N GLY A 130 -4.47 19.04 18.95
CA GLY A 130 -3.46 19.95 19.50
C GLY A 130 -2.13 19.23 19.83
N ARG A 131 -1.81 18.14 19.13
CA ARG A 131 -0.63 17.28 19.36
C ARG A 131 0.15 17.10 18.07
N GLU A 132 1.44 16.77 18.15
CA GLU A 132 2.28 16.42 16.98
C GLU A 132 2.73 14.95 17.03
N ASP A 133 1.81 14.09 17.44
CA ASP A 133 2.12 12.70 17.78
C ASP A 133 2.04 11.76 16.57
N LEU A 134 1.22 12.09 15.58
CA LEU A 134 0.97 11.24 14.42
C LEU A 134 1.86 11.64 13.25
N LEU A 135 3.13 11.23 13.28
CA LEU A 135 4.09 11.50 12.21
C LEU A 135 4.40 10.23 11.42
N LEU A 136 3.99 10.19 10.16
CA LEU A 136 4.22 9.03 9.29
C LEU A 136 5.54 9.11 8.53
N LYS A 137 6.23 7.97 8.47
CA LYS A 137 7.27 7.69 7.47
C LYS A 137 6.64 6.84 6.37
N ILE A 138 6.70 7.27 5.11
CA ILE A 138 6.06 6.54 4.00
C ILE A 138 7.11 6.18 2.96
N GLY A 139 7.13 4.92 2.54
CA GLY A 139 7.99 4.42 1.48
C GLY A 139 7.20 3.72 0.39
N VAL A 140 7.52 4.02 -0.87
CA VAL A 140 6.84 3.45 -2.04
C VAL A 140 7.86 2.86 -3.01
N HIS A 141 7.59 1.63 -3.45
CA HIS A 141 8.38 0.95 -4.48
C HIS A 141 7.48 0.07 -5.35
N ALA A 142 7.82 -0.05 -6.64
CA ALA A 142 7.10 -0.89 -7.59
C ALA A 142 8.07 -1.88 -8.25
N GLY A 143 7.59 -3.10 -8.48
CA GLY A 143 8.38 -4.14 -9.14
C GLY A 143 7.70 -5.52 -9.12
N PRO A 144 8.35 -6.53 -9.71
CA PRO A 144 7.83 -7.89 -9.77
C PRO A 144 7.80 -8.53 -8.38
N CYS A 145 6.72 -9.26 -8.08
CA CYS A 145 6.58 -10.00 -6.83
C CYS A 145 5.88 -11.33 -7.04
N ILE A 146 5.90 -12.17 -6.01
CA ILE A 146 5.18 -13.43 -5.98
C ILE A 146 4.06 -13.28 -4.95
N ALA A 147 2.81 -13.47 -5.38
CA ALA A 147 1.70 -13.63 -4.45
C ALA A 147 1.69 -15.08 -3.93
N VAL A 148 1.58 -15.21 -2.61
CA VAL A 148 1.58 -16.48 -1.88
C VAL A 148 0.42 -16.50 -0.88
N SER A 149 0.02 -17.69 -0.45
CA SER A 149 -0.86 -17.85 0.71
C SER A 149 0.01 -18.22 1.93
N MET A 150 -0.08 -17.45 3.01
CA MET A 150 0.65 -17.66 4.25
C MET A 150 -0.27 -17.43 5.44
N ASN A 151 -0.34 -18.39 6.37
CA ASN A 151 -1.25 -18.37 7.51
C ASN A 151 -2.71 -18.10 7.09
N GLU A 152 -3.18 -18.77 6.03
CA GLU A 152 -4.54 -18.61 5.50
C GLU A 152 -4.87 -17.17 5.08
N ARG A 153 -3.86 -16.39 4.69
CA ARG A 153 -4.03 -15.05 4.13
C ARG A 153 -3.11 -14.84 2.95
N GLN A 154 -3.56 -14.03 2.00
CA GLN A 154 -2.73 -13.62 0.88
C GLN A 154 -1.57 -12.74 1.37
N ASP A 155 -0.36 -13.03 0.93
CA ASP A 155 0.85 -12.25 1.22
C ASP A 155 1.72 -12.14 -0.04
N TYR A 156 2.81 -11.39 0.05
CA TYR A 156 3.73 -11.17 -1.05
C TYR A 156 5.17 -11.47 -0.66
N PHE A 157 5.88 -12.12 -1.57
CA PHE A 157 7.29 -12.45 -1.42
C PHE A 157 8.11 -11.89 -2.60
N GLY A 158 9.35 -11.50 -2.31
CA GLY A 158 10.32 -11.07 -3.31
C GLY A 158 11.10 -9.82 -2.92
N GLN A 159 12.11 -9.49 -3.71
CA GLN A 159 12.99 -8.33 -3.46
C GLN A 159 12.22 -7.01 -3.43
N THR A 160 11.15 -6.86 -4.23
CA THR A 160 10.32 -5.65 -4.26
C THR A 160 9.71 -5.33 -2.90
N VAL A 161 9.25 -6.34 -2.13
CA VAL A 161 8.70 -6.13 -0.79
C VAL A 161 9.78 -5.59 0.16
N ASN A 162 10.97 -6.20 0.12
CA ASN A 162 12.10 -5.81 0.96
C ASN A 162 12.60 -4.40 0.63
N ILE A 163 12.64 -4.04 -0.66
CA ILE A 163 13.03 -2.70 -1.10
C ILE A 163 12.01 -1.67 -0.61
N ALA A 164 10.71 -1.93 -0.75
CA ALA A 164 9.66 -1.02 -0.29
C ALA A 164 9.76 -0.72 1.22
N SER A 165 9.95 -1.76 2.04
CA SER A 165 10.17 -1.61 3.48
C SER A 165 11.46 -0.82 3.79
N ARG A 166 12.56 -1.08 3.09
CA ARG A 166 13.81 -0.30 3.27
C ARG A 166 13.63 1.17 2.90
N VAL A 167 12.87 1.46 1.84
CA VAL A 167 12.59 2.85 1.41
C VAL A 167 11.80 3.59 2.49
N GLN A 168 10.80 2.95 3.11
CA GLN A 168 10.08 3.53 4.25
C GLN A 168 11.02 3.76 5.44
N ASN A 169 11.91 2.82 5.75
CA ASN A 169 12.84 2.95 6.86
C ASN A 169 13.77 4.17 6.70
N LEU A 170 14.17 4.49 5.47
CA LEU A 170 14.98 5.65 5.12
C LEU A 170 14.19 6.97 5.10
N ALA A 171 12.86 6.92 5.03
CA ALA A 171 12.03 8.12 4.97
C ALA A 171 12.09 8.88 6.30
N ASN A 172 12.24 10.20 6.23
CA ASN A 172 12.11 11.06 7.40
C ASN A 172 10.66 11.15 7.87
N ALA A 173 10.46 11.62 9.11
CA ALA A 173 9.12 11.91 9.62
C ALA A 173 8.40 12.90 8.69
N GLN A 174 7.13 12.62 8.38
CA GLN A 174 6.29 13.35 7.43
C GLN A 174 6.74 13.31 5.96
N ALA A 175 7.79 12.55 5.63
CA ALA A 175 8.28 12.44 4.27
C ALA A 175 7.73 11.20 3.56
N ILE A 176 7.58 11.35 2.25
CA ILE A 176 7.23 10.26 1.33
C ILE A 176 8.48 10.00 0.49
N PHE A 177 9.06 8.81 0.61
CA PHE A 177 10.17 8.38 -0.22
C PHE A 177 9.65 7.42 -1.28
N ALA A 178 10.05 7.65 -2.52
CA ALA A 178 9.70 6.80 -3.65
C ALA A 178 10.97 6.45 -4.42
N THR A 179 11.09 5.19 -4.83
CA THR A 179 12.19 4.80 -5.72
C THR A 179 11.97 5.35 -7.12
N ARG A 180 13.05 5.42 -7.92
CA ARG A 180 12.98 5.75 -9.34
C ARG A 180 11.93 4.94 -10.12
N ALA A 181 11.78 3.64 -9.83
CA ALA A 181 10.79 2.78 -10.47
C ALA A 181 9.33 3.21 -10.27
N VAL A 182 9.04 4.04 -9.27
CA VAL A 182 7.71 4.62 -8.99
C VAL A 182 7.55 5.95 -9.71
N VAL A 183 8.62 6.73 -9.82
CA VAL A 183 8.63 8.07 -10.44
C VAL A 183 8.68 7.98 -11.96
N ASP A 184 9.48 7.05 -12.49
CA ASP A 184 9.71 6.87 -13.93
C ASP A 184 8.65 5.97 -14.59
N ASP A 185 7.63 5.52 -13.83
CA ASP A 185 6.58 4.66 -14.38
C ASP A 185 5.69 5.44 -15.35
N ASN A 186 6.14 5.51 -16.61
CA ASN A 186 5.44 6.14 -17.72
C ASN A 186 4.32 5.23 -18.29
N LEU A 187 3.91 4.16 -17.59
CA LEU A 187 2.88 3.22 -18.08
C LEU A 187 1.45 3.79 -18.06
N THR A 188 1.27 5.06 -17.71
CA THR A 188 -0.02 5.78 -17.76
C THR A 188 0.11 7.18 -18.38
N ALA A 189 0.67 7.27 -19.59
CA ALA A 189 0.38 8.33 -20.54
C ALA A 189 -0.10 7.75 -21.87
#